data_AF-A0AA40JJ36-F1
#
_entry.id   AF-A0AA40JJ36-F1
#
_cell.length_a   1.000
_cell.length_b   1.000
_cell.length_c   1.000
_cell.angle_alpha   90.00
_cell.angle_beta   90.00
_cell.angle_gamma   90.00
#
_symmetry.space_group_name_H-M   'P 1'
#
loop_
_entity.id
_entity.type
_entity.pdbx_description
1 polymer ?
#
loop_
_entity_poly.entity_id
_entity_poly.type
_entity_poly.pdbx_seq_one_letter_code
_entity_poly.pdbx_strand_id
1 'polypeptide(L)'
;MQKNALFNHGIVRYEVALGVVGAVISKCADQIGDALRQTPPDMETVTHLQAKQRELEVLRTAIDPFDAEKVNSVIAQYGPLVRGEQIL
;
A
#
# COMPACT_ATOMS: atom_id res chain seq x y z
N MET A 1 8.27 -27.96 22.67
CA MET A 1 9.09 -26.82 22.22
C MET A 1 9.17 -26.84 20.70
N GLN A 2 8.39 -25.99 20.02
CA GLN A 2 8.31 -25.96 18.55
C GLN A 2 9.46 -25.14 17.96
N LYS A 3 10.47 -25.88 17.50
CA LYS A 3 11.66 -25.38 16.82
C LYS A 3 11.30 -25.15 15.34
N ASN A 4 10.47 -24.14 15.01
CA ASN A 4 10.22 -23.65 13.63
C ASN A 4 9.33 -22.37 13.57
N ALA A 5 9.26 -21.57 14.64
CA ALA A 5 8.43 -20.36 14.66
C ALA A 5 9.03 -19.14 13.91
N LEU A 6 10.28 -19.23 13.43
CA LEU A 6 10.98 -18.11 12.79
C LEU A 6 10.42 -17.71 11.41
N PHE A 7 9.70 -18.61 10.74
CA PHE A 7 9.04 -18.35 9.46
C PHE A 7 7.57 -18.74 9.54
N ASN A 8 6.82 -18.12 10.45
CA ASN A 8 5.37 -18.19 10.35
C ASN A 8 4.96 -17.50 9.04
N HIS A 9 4.59 -18.30 8.04
CA HIS A 9 4.22 -17.82 6.72
C HIS A 9 3.10 -16.76 6.77
N GLY A 10 2.22 -16.81 7.78
CA GLY A 10 1.22 -15.78 8.04
C GLY A 10 1.84 -14.42 8.39
N ILE A 11 2.78 -14.40 9.34
CA ILE A 11 3.48 -13.18 9.75
C ILE A 11 4.30 -12.60 8.58
N VAL A 12 4.99 -13.45 7.81
CA VAL A 12 5.75 -13.00 6.64
C VAL A 12 4.84 -12.32 5.62
N ARG A 13 3.67 -12.91 5.32
CA ARG A 13 2.72 -12.32 4.37
C ARG A 13 2.08 -11.04 4.90
N TYR A 14 1.81 -10.97 6.20
CA TYR A 14 1.35 -9.74 6.83
C TYR A 14 2.35 -8.58 6.61
N GLU A 15 3.64 -8.81 6.86
CA GLU A 15 4.69 -7.81 6.59
C GLU A 15 4.76 -7.42 5.11
N VAL A 16 4.58 -8.40 4.20
CA VAL A 16 4.48 -8.12 2.76
C VAL A 16 3.27 -7.24 2.45
N ALA A 17 2.11 -7.49 3.05
CA ALA A 17 0.92 -6.67 2.86
C ALA A 17 1.14 -5.23 3.35
N LEU A 18 1.73 -5.04 4.53
CA LEU A 18 2.11 -3.72 5.04
C LEU A 18 3.10 -3.01 4.12
N GLY A 19 4.11 -3.73 3.63
CA GLY A 19 5.12 -3.20 2.72
C GLY A 19 4.53 -2.78 1.38
N VAL A 20 3.64 -3.59 0.81
CA VAL A 20 2.94 -3.29 -0.44
C VAL A 20 2.09 -2.02 -0.29
N VAL A 21 1.26 -1.92 0.75
CA VAL A 21 0.45 -0.71 0.99
C VAL A 21 1.34 0.51 1.23
N GLY A 22 2.40 0.36 2.01
CA GLY A 22 3.40 1.41 2.24
C GLY A 22 4.02 1.92 0.95
N ALA A 23 4.40 1.03 0.04
CA ALA A 23 4.95 1.41 -1.26
C ALA A 23 3.94 2.16 -2.13
N VAL A 24 2.66 1.80 -2.09
CA VAL A 24 1.61 2.54 -2.82
C VAL A 24 1.41 3.94 -2.23
N ILE A 25 1.42 4.09 -0.90
CA ILE A 25 1.38 5.40 -0.22
C ILE A 25 2.53 6.29 -0.69
N SER A 26 3.75 5.74 -0.80
CA SER A 26 4.91 6.46 -1.31
C SER A 26 4.72 6.90 -2.77
N LYS A 27 4.18 6.02 -3.64
CA LYS A 27 3.87 6.39 -5.03
C LYS A 27 2.84 7.52 -5.12
N CYS A 28 1.81 7.54 -4.27
CA CYS A 28 0.89 8.67 -4.18
C CYS A 28 1.64 9.97 -3.83
N ALA A 29 2.54 9.93 -2.84
CA ALA A 29 3.32 11.11 -2.45
C ALA A 29 4.21 11.63 -3.59
N ASP A 30 4.87 10.74 -4.34
CA ASP A 30 5.69 11.10 -5.49
C ASP A 30 4.85 11.79 -6.58
N GLN A 31 3.71 11.19 -6.94
CA GLN A 31 2.79 11.74 -7.95
C GLN A 31 2.13 13.05 -7.52
N ILE A 32 1.82 13.23 -6.23
CA ILE A 32 1.40 14.53 -5.67
C ILE A 32 2.49 15.57 -5.90
N GLY A 33 3.75 15.21 -5.62
CA GLY A 33 4.89 16.08 -5.87
C GLY A 33 5.03 16.47 -7.34
N ASP A 34 4.84 15.52 -8.26
CA ASP A 34 4.84 15.78 -9.70
C ASP A 34 3.71 16.72 -10.12
N ALA A 35 2.49 16.49 -9.64
CA ALA A 35 1.33 17.32 -9.94
C ALA A 35 1.50 18.77 -9.43
N LEU A 36 2.07 18.94 -8.22
CA LEU A 36 2.37 20.25 -7.64
C LEU A 36 3.46 21.03 -8.40
N ARG A 37 4.36 20.33 -9.10
CA ARG A 37 5.43 20.95 -9.91
C ARG A 37 4.96 21.46 -11.27
N GLN A 38 3.75 21.11 -11.71
CA GLN A 38 3.19 21.60 -12.98
C GLN A 38 2.86 23.10 -12.91
N THR A 39 2.73 23.76 -14.07
CA THR A 39 2.36 25.18 -14.17
C THR A 39 1.20 25.37 -15.16
N PRO A 40 -0.04 25.62 -14.70
CA PRO A 40 -0.45 25.66 -13.29
C PRO A 40 -0.39 24.27 -12.63
N PRO A 41 -0.32 24.18 -11.28
CA PRO A 41 -0.39 22.90 -10.57
C PRO A 41 -1.69 22.15 -10.86
N ASP A 42 -1.60 20.83 -11.01
CA ASP A 42 -2.77 19.97 -11.19
C ASP A 42 -3.38 19.63 -9.81
N MET A 43 -4.24 20.53 -9.33
CA MET A 43 -4.88 20.40 -8.02
C MET A 43 -5.95 19.31 -7.97
N GLU A 44 -6.49 18.89 -9.11
CA GLU A 44 -7.44 17.77 -9.18
C GLU A 44 -6.71 16.47 -8.84
N THR A 45 -5.59 16.21 -9.51
CA THR A 45 -4.73 15.06 -9.25
C THR A 45 -4.20 15.07 -7.80
N VAL A 46 -3.76 16.23 -7.29
CA VAL A 46 -3.32 16.35 -5.89
C VAL A 46 -4.44 15.95 -4.92
N THR A 47 -5.65 16.46 -5.12
CA THR A 47 -6.78 16.18 -4.22
C THR A 47 -7.16 14.70 -4.26
N HIS A 48 -7.22 14.10 -5.45
CA HIS A 48 -7.52 12.69 -5.63
C HIS A 48 -6.49 11.80 -4.92
N LEU A 49 -5.19 12.05 -5.15
CA LEU A 49 -4.12 11.25 -4.57
C LEU A 49 -4.00 11.42 -3.05
N GLN A 50 -4.30 12.61 -2.51
CA GLN A 50 -4.34 12.83 -1.06
C GLN A 50 -5.49 12.05 -0.41
N ALA A 51 -6.66 12.01 -1.03
CA ALA A 51 -7.76 11.18 -0.55
C ALA A 51 -7.37 9.69 -0.57
N LYS A 52 -6.77 9.23 -1.68
CA LYS A 52 -6.28 7.86 -1.81
C LYS A 52 -5.23 7.50 -0.76
N GLN A 53 -4.29 8.40 -0.49
CA GLN A 53 -3.26 8.21 0.52
C GLN A 53 -3.86 7.99 1.91
N ARG A 54 -4.85 8.80 2.31
CA ARG A 54 -5.56 8.65 3.58
C ARG A 54 -6.31 7.32 3.68
N GLU A 55 -6.97 6.90 2.60
CA GLU A 55 -7.63 5.58 2.55
C GLU A 55 -6.63 4.44 2.77
N LEU A 56 -5.45 4.53 2.15
CA LEU A 56 -4.39 3.54 2.27
C LEU A 56 -3.75 3.53 3.65
N GLU A 57 -3.60 4.69 4.30
CA GLU A 57 -3.14 4.79 5.69
C GLU A 57 -4.11 4.10 6.65
N VAL A 58 -5.41 4.34 6.48
CA VAL A 58 -6.46 3.65 7.27
C VAL A 58 -6.46 2.15 6.99
N LEU A 59 -6.32 1.74 5.73
CA LEU A 59 -6.21 0.33 5.38
C LEU A 59 -5.00 -0.32 6.07
N ARG A 60 -3.83 0.33 6.01
CA ARG A 60 -2.58 -0.21 6.56
C ARG A 60 -2.65 -0.42 8.06
N THR A 61 -3.29 0.48 8.80
CA THR A 61 -3.47 0.35 10.26
C THR A 61 -4.53 -0.69 10.64
N ALA A 62 -5.44 -1.02 9.72
CA ALA A 62 -6.50 -1.99 9.93
C ALA A 62 -6.16 -3.44 9.52
N ILE A 63 -4.97 -3.70 8.96
CA ILE A 63 -4.58 -5.08 8.60
C ILE A 63 -4.32 -5.88 9.89
N ASP A 64 -5.07 -6.94 10.09
CA ASP A 64 -4.85 -7.91 11.17
C ASP A 64 -3.89 -9.01 10.69
N PRO A 65 -2.75 -9.28 11.37
CA PRO A 65 -1.83 -10.37 11.02
C PRO A 65 -2.46 -11.77 11.08
N PHE A 66 -3.60 -11.94 11.78
CA PHE A 66 -4.31 -13.21 11.89
C PHE A 66 -5.44 -13.36 10.86
N ASP A 67 -5.80 -12.31 10.14
CA ASP A 67 -6.76 -12.37 9.02
C ASP A 67 -6.03 -12.65 7.71
N ALA A 68 -5.77 -13.94 7.47
CA ALA A 68 -5.05 -14.40 6.28
C ALA A 68 -5.79 -14.05 4.98
N GLU A 69 -7.12 -13.99 4.98
CA GLU A 69 -7.91 -13.65 3.80
C GLU A 69 -7.70 -12.18 3.42
N LYS A 70 -7.81 -11.28 4.41
CA LYS A 70 -7.56 -9.85 4.21
C LYS A 70 -6.12 -9.56 3.81
N VAL A 71 -5.14 -10.20 4.45
CA VAL A 71 -3.72 -10.07 4.08
C VAL A 71 -3.51 -10.45 2.61
N ASN A 72 -4.08 -11.58 2.18
CA ASN A 72 -3.97 -12.03 0.78
C ASN A 72 -4.69 -11.11 -0.20
N SER A 73 -5.87 -10.61 0.16
CA SER A 73 -6.63 -9.69 -0.70
C SER A 73 -5.86 -8.38 -0.91
N VAL A 74 -5.24 -7.84 0.15
CA VAL A 74 -4.39 -6.64 0.07
C VAL A 74 -3.20 -6.87 -0.86
N ILE A 75 -2.47 -7.97 -0.71
CA ILE A 75 -1.34 -8.28 -1.59
C ILE A 75 -1.79 -8.42 -3.05
N ALA A 76 -2.91 -9.09 -3.30
CA ALA A 76 -3.43 -9.28 -4.65
C ALA A 76 -3.87 -7.97 -5.30
N GLN A 77 -4.53 -7.09 -4.54
CA GLN A 77 -5.05 -5.82 -5.03
C GLN A 77 -3.93 -4.81 -5.29
N TYR A 78 -2.98 -4.66 -4.36
CA TYR A 78 -1.99 -3.58 -4.41
C TYR A 78 -0.61 -4.04 -4.92
N GLY A 79 -0.34 -5.34 -4.94
CA GLY A 79 0.92 -5.90 -5.45
C GLY A 79 1.23 -5.50 -6.90
N PRO A 80 0.27 -5.58 -7.85
CA PRO A 80 0.47 -5.14 -9.23
C PRO A 80 0.85 -3.67 -9.34
N LEU A 81 0.24 -2.79 -8.53
CA LEU A 81 0.57 -1.36 -8.49
C LEU A 81 2.02 -1.15 -8.10
N VAL A 82 2.54 -1.88 -7.11
CA VAL A 82 3.95 -1.77 -6.69
C VAL A 82 4.90 -2.21 -7.80
N ARG A 83 4.59 -3.32 -8.49
CA ARG A 83 5.39 -3.84 -9.60
C ARG A 83 5.30 -3.01 -10.90
N GLY A 84 4.40 -2.02 -10.95
CA GLY A 84 4.20 -1.19 -12.14
C GLY A 84 3.37 -1.87 -13.23
N GLU A 85 2.67 -2.95 -12.88
CA GLU A 85 1.72 -3.63 -13.78
C GLU A 85 0.40 -2.85 -13.90
N GLN A 86 0.15 -1.92 -12.97
CA GLN A 86 -1.02 -1.04 -12.92
C GLN A 86 -0.61 0.37 -12.49
N ILE A 87 -1.41 1.37 -12.89
CA ILE A 87 -1.25 2.78 -12.52
C ILE A 87 -2.28 3.11 -11.42
N LEU A 88 -1.93 4.07 -10.56
CA LEU A 88 -2.77 4.57 -9.48
C LEU A 88 -4.04 5.27 -9.97
#